data_AF-L7EZR4-F1
#
_entry.id   AF-L7EZR4-F1
#
_cell.length_a   1.000
_cell.length_b   1.000
_cell.length_c   1.000
_cell.angle_alpha   90.00
_cell.angle_beta   90.00
_cell.angle_gamma   90.00
#
_symmetry.space_group_name_H-M   'P 1'
#
loop_
_entity.id
_entity.type
_entity.pdbx_description
1 polymer ?
#
loop_
_entity_poly.entity_id
_entity_poly.type
_entity_poly.pdbx_seq_one_letter_code
_entity_poly.pdbx_strand_id
1 'polypeptide(L)'
;MSGRPESERSDWTDLDLLTREEAHGRLLTEIAETDVHLAGLGDGDGDEAERELLQRRLHALHEAAEDLTDRTDRTGRTDLASHTDLTDRTDDSKN
;
A
#
# COMPACT_ATOMS: atom_id res chain seq x y z
N MET A 1 -23.01 11.92 38.18
CA MET A 1 -21.72 11.58 37.55
C MET A 1 -21.80 10.14 37.08
N SER A 2 -21.50 9.89 35.80
CA SER A 2 -20.81 8.71 35.27
C SER A 2 -20.63 8.95 33.77
N GLY A 3 -19.38 9.16 33.35
CA GLY A 3 -18.97 9.59 32.03
C GLY A 3 -19.17 8.53 30.96
N ARG A 4 -19.45 8.98 29.74
CA ARG A 4 -19.37 8.16 28.53
C ARG A 4 -17.92 7.69 28.37
N PRO A 5 -17.66 6.41 28.02
CA PRO A 5 -16.32 5.99 27.65
C PRO A 5 -15.99 6.57 26.26
N GLU A 6 -15.27 7.69 26.24
CA GLU A 6 -14.75 8.32 25.01
C GLU A 6 -13.30 7.89 24.71
N SER A 7 -12.84 6.75 25.23
CA SER A 7 -11.41 6.41 25.25
C SER A 7 -10.96 5.28 24.33
N GLU A 8 -11.83 4.72 23.48
CA GLU A 8 -11.45 3.60 22.60
C GLU A 8 -11.42 3.96 21.10
N ARG A 9 -11.80 5.18 20.74
CA ARG A 9 -11.72 5.69 19.35
C ARG A 9 -10.47 6.55 19.10
N SER A 10 -9.79 6.98 20.15
CA SER A 10 -8.68 7.93 20.05
C SER A 10 -7.32 7.28 19.81
N ASP A 11 -7.12 5.99 20.14
CA ASP A 11 -5.79 5.36 20.02
C ASP A 11 -5.31 5.22 18.57
N TRP A 12 -6.22 5.23 17.59
CA TRP A 12 -5.89 5.27 16.16
C TRP A 12 -5.92 6.68 15.58
N THR A 13 -6.51 7.65 16.30
CA THR A 13 -6.71 9.03 15.84
C THR A 13 -5.60 9.96 16.33
N ASP A 14 -4.99 9.67 17.48
CA ASP A 14 -3.81 10.36 18.02
C ASP A 14 -2.48 9.77 17.49
N LEU A 15 -2.53 8.80 16.58
CA LEU A 15 -1.35 8.31 15.90
C LEU A 15 -0.87 9.38 14.92
N ASP A 16 0.31 9.94 15.17
CA ASP A 16 0.99 10.83 14.22
C ASP A 16 1.12 10.09 12.88
N LEU A 17 0.28 10.48 11.92
CA LEU A 17 0.24 9.84 10.62
C LEU A 17 1.50 10.25 9.89
N LEU A 18 2.35 9.27 9.60
CA LEU A 18 3.55 9.48 8.80
C LEU A 18 3.19 10.16 7.49
N THR A 19 4.01 11.11 7.07
CA THR A 19 3.95 11.58 5.70
C THR A 19 4.23 10.43 4.76
N ARG A 20 3.73 10.54 3.52
CA ARG A 20 3.98 9.53 2.49
C ARG A 20 5.48 9.33 2.24
N GLU A 21 6.26 10.41 2.25
CA GLU A 21 7.71 10.36 2.08
C GLU A 21 8.40 9.63 3.24
N GLU A 22 7.97 9.87 4.48
CA GLU A 22 8.47 9.14 5.65
C GLU A 22 8.07 7.67 5.64
N ALA A 23 6.83 7.35 5.27
CA ALA A 23 6.36 5.98 5.13
C ALA A 23 7.16 5.23 4.06
N HIS A 24 7.40 5.86 2.91
CA HIS A 24 8.23 5.32 1.83
C HIS A 24 9.68 5.12 2.28
N GLY A 25 10.28 6.10 2.97
CA GLY A 25 11.64 5.98 3.50
C GLY A 25 11.80 4.83 4.51
N ARG A 26 10.78 4.60 5.35
CA ARG A 26 10.77 3.45 6.27
C ARG A 26 10.63 2.12 5.53
N LEU A 27 9.77 2.05 4.52
CA LEU A 27 9.66 0.85 3.69
C LEU A 27 10.99 0.52 2.98
N LEU A 28 11.67 1.51 2.42
CA LEU A 28 12.99 1.30 1.81
C LEU A 28 14.04 0.80 2.81
N THR A 29 13.98 1.28 4.05
CA THR A 29 14.86 0.80 5.12
C THR A 29 14.58 -0.67 5.44
N GLU A 30 13.31 -1.03 5.62
CA GLU A 30 12.89 -2.42 5.88
C GLU A 30 13.25 -3.37 4.72
N ILE A 31 13.12 -2.91 3.48
CA ILE A 31 13.54 -3.66 2.28
C ILE A 31 15.03 -3.95 2.36
N ALA A 32 15.86 -2.93 2.61
CA ALA A 32 17.30 -3.08 2.69
C ALA A 32 17.73 -4.02 3.83
N GLU A 33 17.07 -3.95 5.00
CA GLU A 33 17.31 -4.86 6.12
C GLU A 33 16.91 -6.31 5.76
N THR A 34 15.79 -6.49 5.07
CA THR A 34 15.32 -7.80 4.63
C THR A 34 16.26 -8.41 3.58
N ASP A 35 16.78 -7.60 2.65
CA ASP A 35 17.79 -8.03 1.66
C ASP A 35 19.08 -8.49 2.33
N VAL A 36 19.58 -7.75 3.32
CA VAL A 36 20.78 -8.14 4.08
C VAL A 36 20.55 -9.46 4.81
N HIS A 37 19.37 -9.63 5.43
CA HIS A 37 19.03 -10.87 6.13
C HIS A 37 18.95 -12.06 5.18
N LEU A 38 18.34 -11.87 4.00
CA LEU A 38 18.25 -12.90 2.97
C LEU A 38 19.62 -13.26 2.39
N ALA A 39 20.51 -12.29 2.20
CA ALA A 39 21.89 -12.52 1.78
C ALA A 39 22.73 -13.25 2.84
N GLY A 40 22.33 -13.16 4.12
CA GLY A 40 22.94 -13.89 5.23
C GLY A 40 22.51 -15.35 5.34
N LEU A 41 21.36 -15.73 4.75
CA LEU A 41 20.88 -17.12 4.74
C LEU A 41 21.67 -17.95 3.73
N GLY A 42 22.32 -19.01 4.20
CA GLY A 42 23.09 -19.91 3.36
C GLY A 42 22.19 -20.77 2.46
N ASP A 43 22.77 -21.43 1.45
CA ASP A 43 22.05 -22.35 0.55
C ASP A 43 21.75 -23.72 1.18
N GLY A 44 21.70 -23.79 2.52
CA GLY A 44 21.39 -25.02 3.23
C GLY A 44 19.88 -25.25 3.35
N ASP A 45 19.47 -26.52 3.34
CA ASP A 45 18.06 -26.93 3.51
C ASP A 45 17.39 -26.39 4.79
N GLY A 46 18.17 -26.03 5.81
CA GLY A 46 17.65 -25.46 7.06
C GLY A 46 17.08 -24.05 6.92
N ASP A 47 17.55 -23.30 5.92
CA ASP A 47 17.25 -21.89 5.73
C ASP A 47 16.28 -21.64 4.56
N GLU A 48 15.93 -22.68 3.80
CA GLU A 48 15.12 -22.55 2.57
C GLU A 48 13.71 -22.01 2.84
N ALA A 49 13.03 -22.53 3.87
CA ALA A 49 11.71 -22.05 4.26
C ALA A 49 11.73 -20.59 4.75
N GLU A 50 12.80 -20.19 5.44
CA GLU A 50 12.98 -18.81 5.90
C GLU A 50 13.26 -17.89 4.70
N ARG A 51 14.13 -18.32 3.79
CA ARG A 51 14.45 -17.62 2.55
C ARG A 51 13.20 -17.40 1.69
N GLU A 52 12.37 -18.42 1.49
CA GLU A 52 11.10 -18.27 0.75
C GLU A 52 10.13 -17.30 1.44
N LEU A 53 10.09 -17.29 2.77
CA LEU A 53 9.25 -16.36 3.53
C LEU A 53 9.74 -14.93 3.37
N LEU A 54 11.05 -14.70 3.46
CA LEU A 54 11.66 -13.38 3.29
C LEU A 54 11.52 -12.88 1.87
N GLN A 55 11.67 -13.74 0.85
CA GLN A 55 11.43 -13.35 -0.55
C GLN A 55 9.99 -12.88 -0.77
N ARG A 56 8.99 -13.61 -0.23
CA ARG A 56 7.59 -13.19 -0.30
C ARG A 56 7.34 -11.87 0.42
N ARG A 57 7.94 -11.69 1.59
CA ARG A 57 7.86 -10.44 2.34
C ARG A 57 8.47 -9.27 1.56
N LEU A 58 9.64 -9.49 0.97
CA LEU A 58 10.36 -8.48 0.19
C LEU A 58 9.54 -8.06 -1.03
N HIS A 59 8.92 -9.01 -1.72
CA HIS A 59 8.00 -8.72 -2.81
C HIS A 59 6.84 -7.82 -2.36
N ALA A 60 6.18 -8.16 -1.25
CA ALA A 60 5.07 -7.36 -0.73
C ALA A 60 5.50 -5.95 -0.27
N LEU A 61 6.71 -5.81 0.30
CA LEU A 61 7.26 -4.51 0.68
C LEU A 61 7.57 -3.63 -0.54
N HIS A 62 8.10 -4.22 -1.62
CA HIS A 62 8.29 -3.52 -2.88
C HIS A 62 6.97 -3.04 -3.48
N GLU A 63 5.96 -3.91 -3.55
CA GLU A 63 4.63 -3.52 -4.05
C GLU A 63 4.02 -2.36 -3.24
N ALA A 64 4.18 -2.38 -1.91
CA ALA A 64 3.71 -1.30 -1.04
C ALA A 64 4.47 0.03 -1.27
N ALA A 65 5.78 -0.03 -1.51
CA ALA A 65 6.59 1.15 -1.82
C ALA A 65 6.22 1.74 -3.20
N GLU A 66 5.96 0.88 -4.17
CA GLU A 66 5.47 1.26 -5.50
C GLU A 66 4.07 1.89 -5.45
N ASP A 67 3.11 1.34 -4.69
CA ASP A 67 1.77 1.95 -4.56
C ASP A 67 1.83 3.36 -3.94
N LEU A 68 2.73 3.57 -2.98
CA LEU A 68 2.94 4.90 -2.41
C LEU A 68 3.49 5.88 -3.47
N THR A 69 4.39 5.45 -4.34
CA THR A 69 4.95 6.33 -5.40
C THR A 69 3.98 6.55 -6.57
N ASP A 70 3.32 5.51 -7.10
CA ASP A 70 2.35 5.62 -8.21
C ASP A 70 1.16 6.51 -7.88
N ARG A 71 0.64 6.44 -6.64
CA ARG A 71 -0.40 7.37 -6.18
C ARG A 71 0.04 8.82 -6.18
N THR A 72 1.35 9.10 -6.12
CA THR A 72 1.88 10.47 -6.09
C THR A 72 1.90 11.06 -7.51
N ASP A 73 2.28 10.24 -8.50
CA ASP A 73 2.18 10.58 -9.92
C ASP A 73 0.73 10.79 -10.37
N ARG A 74 -0.20 9.95 -9.89
CA ARG A 74 -1.62 10.08 -10.25
C ARG A 74 -2.27 11.32 -9.66
N THR A 75 -1.92 11.73 -8.43
CA THR A 75 -2.45 12.97 -7.83
C THR A 75 -1.96 14.26 -8.49
N GLY A 76 -0.92 14.21 -9.32
CA GLY A 76 -0.52 15.31 -10.21
C GLY A 76 -1.28 15.32 -11.56
N ARG A 77 -2.06 14.28 -11.87
CA ARG A 77 -2.69 14.04 -13.18
C ARG A 77 -4.15 13.57 -13.08
N THR A 78 -4.91 14.06 -12.11
CA THR A 78 -6.36 13.86 -12.07
C THR A 78 -7.11 15.16 -12.32
N ASP A 79 -6.88 15.76 -13.49
CA ASP A 79 -7.86 16.59 -14.17
C ASP A 79 -7.82 16.14 -15.64
N LEU A 80 -8.97 15.74 -16.21
CA LEU A 80 -9.18 15.23 -17.58
C LEU A 80 -8.85 13.75 -17.86
N ALA A 81 -9.73 12.84 -17.41
CA ALA A 81 -10.18 11.64 -18.14
C ALA A 81 -11.03 10.80 -17.18
N SER A 82 -12.32 10.52 -17.37
CA SER A 82 -13.12 10.53 -18.58
C SER A 82 -14.57 10.76 -18.17
N HIS A 83 -15.13 11.87 -18.65
CA HIS A 83 -16.57 12.05 -18.79
C HIS A 83 -17.02 11.03 -19.84
N THR A 84 -17.51 9.87 -19.41
CA THR A 84 -18.34 9.01 -20.29
C THR A 84 -19.69 9.68 -20.44
N ASP A 85 -19.73 10.66 -21.33
CA ASP A 85 -20.92 11.17 -21.99
C ASP A 85 -21.00 10.46 -23.34
N LEU A 86 -21.89 9.47 -23.44
CA LEU A 86 -22.37 8.76 -24.65
C LEU A 86 -23.01 7.46 -24.10
N THR A 87 -24.30 7.16 -24.17
CA THR A 87 -25.32 7.51 -25.15
C THR A 87 -26.71 7.46 -24.50
N ASP A 88 -27.34 8.61 -24.30
CA ASP A 88 -28.79 8.72 -24.43
C ASP A 88 -29.08 8.82 -25.94
N ARG A 89 -29.54 7.71 -26.55
CA ARG A 89 -30.13 7.76 -27.90
C ARG A 89 -31.15 6.64 -28.11
N THR A 90 -32.37 6.95 -27.69
CA THR A 90 -33.59 6.93 -28.54
C THR A 90 -34.12 5.57 -29.00
N ASP A 91 -35.22 5.18 -28.34
CA ASP A 91 -36.54 4.91 -28.93
C ASP A 91 -36.83 3.56 -29.63
N ASP A 92 -37.65 2.79 -28.92
CA ASP A 92 -38.90 2.18 -29.37
C ASP A 92 -39.07 1.92 -30.88
N SER A 93 -39.04 0.64 -31.26
CA SER A 93 -39.80 0.12 -32.40
C SER A 93 -39.74 -1.41 -32.39
N LYS A 94 -40.77 -2.05 -31.84
CA LYS A 94 -41.13 -3.42 -32.22
C LYS A 94 -42.59 -3.46 -32.65
N ASN A 95 -42.74 -3.56 -33.96
CA ASN A 95 -43.90 -4.04 -34.69
C ASN A 95 -44.17 -5.52 -34.37
#